data_AF-A0A316NS18-F1
#
_entry.id   AF-A0A316NS18-F1
#
_cell.length_a   1.000
_cell.length_b   1.000
_cell.length_c   1.000
_cell.angle_alpha   90.00
_cell.angle_beta   90.00
_cell.angle_gamma   90.00
#
_symmetry.space_group_name_H-M   'P 1'
#
loop_
_entity.id
_entity.type
_entity.pdbx_description
1 polymer ?
#
loop_
_entity_poly.entity_id
_entity_poly.type
_entity_poly.pdbx_seq_one_letter_code
_entity_poly.pdbx_strand_id
1 'polypeptide(L)'
;MDKPLENFGLQKDMQDIDDILNQYFQIGRINREKAIAKIRELRITNEDVGRTVMAVLPYNFIPFSDASDAQLAAELNRYREILTENYLRNMQEEMPNSSI
;
A
#
# COMPACT_ATOMS: atom_id res chain seq x y z
N MET A 1 7.69 15.36 10.58
CA MET A 1 8.38 14.06 10.47
C MET A 1 9.59 14.25 9.57
N ASP A 2 10.61 13.43 9.73
CA ASP A 2 11.81 13.44 8.88
C ASP A 2 11.46 12.76 7.55
N LYS A 3 11.29 13.56 6.48
CA LYS A 3 10.81 13.07 5.17
C LYS A 3 11.70 11.98 4.56
N PRO A 4 13.04 12.04 4.65
CA PRO A 4 13.92 10.92 4.32
C PRO A 4 13.56 9.59 5.02
N LEU A 5 13.26 9.63 6.32
CA LEU A 5 12.90 8.44 7.09
C LEU A 5 11.53 7.90 6.68
N GLU A 6 10.58 8.79 6.42
CA GLU A 6 9.26 8.44 5.90
C GLU A 6 9.36 7.79 4.52
N ASN A 7 10.15 8.36 3.61
CA ASN A 7 10.39 7.84 2.27
C ASN A 7 11.05 6.46 2.30
N PHE A 8 11.99 6.21 3.23
CA PHE A 8 12.56 4.88 3.41
C PHE A 8 11.49 3.85 3.84
N GLY A 9 10.59 4.25 4.74
CA GLY A 9 9.43 3.44 5.13
C GLY A 9 8.53 3.11 3.93
N LEU A 10 8.15 4.13 3.15
CA LEU A 10 7.32 3.95 1.95
C LEU A 10 7.98 3.01 0.93
N GLN A 11 9.28 3.16 0.68
CA GLN A 11 10.01 2.28 -0.24
C GLN A 11 10.05 0.84 0.25
N LYS A 12 10.27 0.63 1.55
CA LYS A 12 10.23 -0.69 2.16
C LYS A 12 8.85 -1.35 1.99
N ASP A 13 7.79 -0.61 2.28
CA ASP A 13 6.43 -1.13 2.14
C ASP A 13 6.07 -1.44 0.67
N MET A 14 6.49 -0.59 -0.27
CA MET A 14 6.33 -0.87 -1.71
C MET A 14 7.07 -2.14 -2.12
N GLN A 15 8.30 -2.34 -1.66
CA GLN A 15 9.07 -3.56 -1.96
C GLN A 15 8.43 -4.81 -1.35
N ASP A 16 7.97 -4.74 -0.10
CA ASP A 16 7.27 -5.86 0.56
C ASP A 16 5.99 -6.24 -0.23
N ILE A 17 5.25 -5.25 -0.74
CA ILE A 17 4.07 -5.49 -1.61
C ILE A 17 4.50 -6.14 -2.93
N ASP A 18 5.53 -5.61 -3.59
CA ASP A 18 6.04 -6.14 -4.85
C ASP A 18 6.47 -7.60 -4.73
N ASP A 19 7.12 -7.98 -3.63
CA ASP A 19 7.52 -9.36 -3.38
C ASP A 19 6.30 -10.30 -3.25
N ILE A 20 5.25 -9.86 -2.55
CA ILE A 20 4.01 -10.63 -2.40
C ILE A 20 3.30 -10.78 -3.76
N LEU A 21 3.21 -9.70 -4.53
CA LEU A 21 2.54 -9.70 -5.84
C LEU A 21 3.32 -10.50 -6.88
N ASN A 22 4.64 -10.38 -6.91
CA ASN A 22 5.50 -11.15 -7.82
C ASN A 22 5.33 -12.65 -7.59
N GLN A 23 5.23 -13.09 -6.33
CA GLN A 23 4.89 -14.49 -6.04
C GLN A 23 3.54 -14.86 -6.67
N TYR A 24 2.49 -14.06 -6.45
CA TYR A 24 1.17 -14.30 -7.02
C TYR A 24 1.19 -14.38 -8.56
N PHE A 25 1.90 -13.47 -9.24
CA PHE A 25 2.01 -13.47 -10.70
C PHE A 25 2.76 -14.69 -11.25
N GLN A 26 3.73 -15.23 -10.52
CA GLN A 26 4.51 -16.39 -10.96
C GLN A 26 3.78 -17.72 -10.79
N ILE A 27 3.07 -17.91 -9.67
CA ILE A 27 2.49 -19.22 -9.31
C ILE A 27 0.96 -19.24 -9.24
N GLY A 28 0.31 -18.09 -9.45
CA GLY A 28 -1.15 -17.94 -9.40
C GLY A 28 -1.77 -18.05 -8.01
N ARG A 29 -0.95 -18.03 -6.95
CA ARG A 29 -1.37 -18.13 -5.55
C ARG A 29 -0.65 -17.10 -4.70
N ILE A 30 -1.40 -16.42 -3.83
CA ILE A 30 -0.81 -15.44 -2.92
C ILE A 30 -0.48 -16.09 -1.59
N ASN A 31 0.61 -15.67 -0.94
CA ASN A 31 0.81 -15.97 0.47
C ASN A 31 -0.20 -15.14 1.28
N ARG A 32 -1.36 -15.73 1.58
CA ARG A 32 -2.50 -15.06 2.22
C ARG A 32 -2.13 -14.46 3.58
N GLU A 33 -1.34 -15.16 4.39
CA GLU A 33 -0.92 -14.68 5.69
C GLU A 33 -0.11 -13.39 5.57
N LYS A 34 0.90 -13.39 4.68
CA LYS A 34 1.72 -12.19 4.40
C LYS A 34 0.88 -11.06 3.82
N ALA A 35 0.01 -11.35 2.86
CA ALA A 35 -0.85 -10.36 2.23
C ALA A 35 -1.79 -9.69 3.24
N ILE A 36 -2.50 -10.48 4.05
CA ILE A 36 -3.43 -9.98 5.07
C ILE A 36 -2.68 -9.19 6.15
N ALA A 37 -1.51 -9.66 6.58
CA ALA A 37 -0.67 -8.94 7.54
C ALA A 37 -0.27 -7.56 7.01
N LYS A 38 0.22 -7.49 5.76
CA LYS A 38 0.62 -6.21 5.14
C LYS A 38 -0.57 -5.27 4.92
N ILE A 39 -1.73 -5.78 4.49
CA ILE A 39 -2.96 -4.98 4.37
C ILE A 39 -3.37 -4.39 5.73
N ARG A 40 -3.34 -5.19 6.81
CA ARG A 40 -3.68 -4.72 8.16
C ARG A 40 -2.70 -3.68 8.67
N GLU A 41 -1.41 -3.91 8.47
CA GLU A 41 -0.35 -2.98 8.83
C GLU A 41 -0.59 -1.62 8.17
N LEU A 42 -0.70 -1.58 6.83
CA LEU A 42 -0.83 -0.33 6.07
C LEU A 42 -2.11 0.44 6.39
N ARG A 43 -3.22 -0.24 6.69
CA ARG A 43 -4.46 0.41 7.16
C ARG A 43 -4.28 1.18 8.47
N ILE A 44 -3.29 0.81 9.28
CA ILE A 44 -3.01 1.42 10.59
C ILE A 44 -1.88 2.43 10.48
N THR A 45 -0.80 2.09 9.76
CA THR A 45 0.45 2.86 9.74
C THR A 45 0.50 3.94 8.67
N ASN A 46 -0.23 3.78 7.56
CA ASN A 46 -0.29 4.77 6.50
C ASN A 46 -1.65 5.49 6.50
N GLU A 47 -1.61 6.80 6.72
CA GLU A 47 -2.81 7.62 6.89
C GLU A 47 -3.67 7.71 5.62
N ASP A 48 -3.05 7.81 4.43
CA ASP A 48 -3.76 7.88 3.16
C ASP A 48 -4.42 6.56 2.78
N VAL A 49 -3.76 5.44 3.07
CA VAL A 49 -4.35 4.10 2.96
C VAL A 49 -5.52 3.98 3.93
N GLY A 50 -5.34 4.33 5.20
CA GLY A 50 -6.40 4.30 6.22
C GLY A 50 -7.62 5.12 5.81
N ARG A 51 -7.41 6.36 5.37
CA ARG A 51 -8.48 7.24 4.83
C ARG A 51 -9.20 6.62 3.65
N THR A 52 -8.46 6.13 2.66
CA THR A 52 -9.03 5.50 1.46
C THR A 52 -9.92 4.33 1.87
N VAL A 53 -9.43 3.47 2.75
CA VAL A 53 -10.12 2.28 3.22
C VAL A 53 -11.39 2.63 3.99
N MET A 54 -11.36 3.64 4.87
CA MET A 54 -12.56 4.12 5.57
C MET A 54 -13.65 4.65 4.62
N ALA A 55 -13.26 5.23 3.49
CA ALA A 55 -14.22 5.74 2.50
C ALA A 55 -14.93 4.63 1.70
N VAL A 56 -14.26 3.50 1.44
CA VAL A 56 -14.82 2.39 0.63
C VAL A 56 -15.33 1.19 1.42
N LEU A 57 -14.80 0.93 2.63
CA LEU A 57 -15.16 -0.22 3.46
C LEU A 57 -16.68 -0.41 3.65
N PRO A 58 -17.48 0.64 3.95
CA PRO A 58 -18.91 0.47 4.22
C PRO A 58 -19.71 -0.10 3.05
N TYR A 59 -19.18 -0.01 1.82
CA TYR A 59 -19.92 -0.36 0.60
C TYR A 59 -19.50 -1.72 0.02
N ASN A 60 -18.28 -2.18 0.28
CA ASN A 60 -17.69 -3.37 -0.36
C ASN A 60 -16.89 -4.25 0.62
N PHE A 61 -17.30 -4.33 1.89
CA PHE A 61 -16.58 -5.10 2.88
C PHE A 61 -16.64 -6.61 2.59
N ILE A 62 -15.47 -7.21 2.40
CA ILE A 62 -15.28 -8.65 2.29
C ILE A 62 -14.35 -9.08 3.43
N PRO A 63 -14.78 -9.99 4.33
CA PRO A 63 -13.90 -10.55 5.35
C PRO A 63 -12.68 -11.23 4.72
N PHE A 64 -11.51 -11.16 5.36
CA PHE A 64 -10.32 -11.82 4.83
C PHE A 64 -10.44 -13.34 4.70
N SER A 65 -11.33 -13.98 5.48
CA SER A 65 -11.65 -15.40 5.33
C SER A 65 -12.26 -15.71 3.95
N ASP A 66 -12.98 -14.75 3.39
CA ASP A 66 -13.82 -14.93 2.19
C ASP A 66 -13.19 -14.24 0.96
N ALA A 67 -12.18 -13.40 1.17
CA ALA A 67 -11.45 -12.74 0.10
C ALA A 67 -10.65 -13.75 -0.75
N SER A 68 -10.84 -13.73 -2.06
CA SER A 68 -10.03 -14.49 -3.02
C SER A 68 -8.61 -13.92 -3.12
N ASP A 69 -7.66 -14.72 -3.61
CA ASP A 69 -6.28 -14.28 -3.83
C ASP A 69 -6.21 -13.07 -4.79
N ALA A 70 -7.07 -13.03 -5.80
CA ALA A 70 -7.18 -11.89 -6.72
C ALA A 70 -7.65 -10.61 -6.02
N GLN A 71 -8.58 -10.73 -5.06
CA GLN A 71 -9.05 -9.59 -4.27
C GLN A 71 -7.96 -9.06 -3.33
N LEU A 72 -7.20 -9.94 -2.69
CA LEU A 72 -6.05 -9.55 -1.87
C LEU A 72 -4.96 -8.87 -2.72
N ALA A 73 -4.66 -9.41 -3.90
CA ALA A 73 -3.69 -8.82 -4.83
C ALA A 73 -4.15 -7.45 -5.35
N ALA A 74 -5.43 -7.30 -5.68
CA ALA A 74 -5.99 -6.02 -6.12
C ALA A 74 -5.92 -4.95 -5.02
N GLU A 75 -6.18 -5.33 -3.77
CA GLU A 75 -6.08 -4.41 -2.64
C GLU A 75 -4.63 -3.99 -2.37
N LEU A 76 -3.68 -4.93 -2.42
CA LEU A 76 -2.25 -4.62 -2.30
C LEU A 76 -1.77 -3.69 -3.43
N ASN A 77 -2.18 -3.93 -4.68
CA ASN A 77 -1.86 -3.04 -5.81
C ASN A 77 -2.36 -1.62 -5.57
N ARG A 78 -3.60 -1.47 -5.10
CA ARG A 78 -4.15 -0.14 -4.77
C ARG A 78 -3.35 0.55 -3.68
N TYR A 79 -2.93 -0.17 -2.65
CA TYR A 79 -2.12 0.44 -1.59
C TYR A 79 -0.74 0.83 -2.11
N ARG A 80 -0.14 0.02 -2.99
CA ARG A 80 1.12 0.36 -3.66
C ARG A 80 1.02 1.66 -4.46
N GLU A 81 -0.09 1.89 -5.15
CA GLU A 81 -0.35 3.15 -5.87
C GLU A 81 -0.37 4.34 -4.91
N ILE A 82 -1.09 4.23 -3.79
CA ILE A 82 -1.14 5.27 -2.75
C ILE A 82 0.26 5.54 -2.18
N LEU A 83 1.03 4.50 -1.86
CA LEU A 83 2.40 4.66 -1.35
C LEU A 83 3.31 5.37 -2.37
N THR A 84 3.12 5.08 -3.67
CA THR A 84 3.86 5.75 -4.75
C THR A 84 3.49 7.23 -4.81
N GLU A 85 2.20 7.57 -4.71
CA GLU A 85 1.74 8.96 -4.67
C GLU A 85 2.29 9.72 -3.46
N ASN A 86 2.30 9.09 -2.28
CA ASN A 86 2.88 9.67 -1.07
C ASN A 86 4.37 9.94 -1.24
N TYR A 87 5.12 8.99 -1.80
CA TYR A 87 6.54 9.15 -2.07
C TYR A 87 6.81 10.30 -3.05
N LEU A 88 6.06 10.37 -4.15
CA LEU A 88 6.20 11.45 -5.13
C LEU A 88 5.88 12.82 -4.53
N ARG A 89 4.86 12.91 -3.67
CA ARG A 89 4.50 14.14 -2.97
C ARG A 89 5.63 14.60 -2.04
N ASN A 90 6.20 13.68 -1.26
CA ASN A 90 7.33 13.98 -0.39
C ASN A 90 8.52 14.52 -1.18
N MET A 91 8.84 13.92 -2.33
CA MET A 91 9.91 14.38 -3.23
C MET A 91 9.65 15.77 -3.83
N GLN A 92 8.39 16.09 -4.16
CA GLN A 92 8.02 17.42 -4.69
C GLN A 92 8.09 18.50 -3.63
N GLU A 93 7.66 18.21 -2.41
CA GLU A 93 7.71 19.17 -1.30
C GLU A 93 9.13 19.36 -0.74
N GLU A 94 10.07 18.45 -1.01
CA GLU A 94 11.50 18.62 -0.73
C GLU A 94 12.21 19.50 -1.76
N MET A 95 11.65 19.67 -2.96
CA MET A 95 12.10 20.70 -3.89
C MET A 95 11.46 22.02 -3.47
N PRO A 96 12.20 22.96 -2.85
CA PRO A 96 11.63 24.27 -2.58
C PRO A 96 11.19 24.86 -3.92
N ASN A 97 10.03 25.52 -3.95
CA ASN A 97 9.62 26.38 -5.04
C ASN A 97 10.84 27.18 -5.52
N SER A 98 11.43 26.77 -6.64
CA SER A 98 12.26 27.63 -7.46
C SER A 98 11.31 28.65 -8.04
N SER A 99 10.97 29.66 -7.23
CA SER A 99 10.25 30.84 -7.66
C SER A 99 11.00 31.41 -8.85
N ILE A 100 10.37 31.30 -10.03
CA ILE A 100 10.68 32.12 -11.21
C ILE A 100 9.97 33.45 -11.03
#